data_AF-A0A1F7FKZ4-F1
#
_entry.id   AF-A0A1F7FKZ4-F1
#
_cell.length_a   1.000
_cell.length_b   1.000
_cell.length_c   1.000
_cell.angle_alpha   90.00
_cell.angle_beta   90.00
_cell.angle_gamma   90.00
#
_symmetry.space_group_name_H-M   'P 1'
#
loop_
_entity.id
_entity.type
_entity.pdbx_description
1 polymer ?
#
loop_
_entity_poly.entity_id
_entity_poly.type
_entity_poly.pdbx_seq_one_letter_code
_entity_poly.pdbx_strand_id
1 'polypeptide(L)'
;MQAIRGSQEGRILYLGLALIGALLVVVLFFLVIDPPVARTLVFAFFAHSMGGRAAGIGLCIATDYGRIFTIAYNFYIELALVFVSYASFVLTLKHYINFKYLSIAVKNAEKKAHKHEKIISRFGWAGLFIFVMVPFPLTGPVLGSFMGYLIKMKMRSIFSAVFSGTLAAIVMWTYFFSYLDKGLHIFKYVFAVIIAFVVIFSFKSLKGWFTKEIQD
;
A
#
# COMPACT_ATOMS: atom_id res chain seq x y z
N MET A 1 -24.60 9.01 8.96
CA MET A 1 -24.30 7.78 8.17
C MET A 1 -24.69 7.86 6.69
N GLN A 2 -25.84 8.44 6.29
CA GLN A 2 -26.24 8.53 4.87
C GLN A 2 -25.28 9.38 3.99
N ALA A 3 -24.64 10.42 4.54
CA ALA A 3 -23.68 11.27 3.82
C ALA A 3 -22.42 10.51 3.31
N ILE A 4 -22.01 9.45 3.99
CA ILE A 4 -20.84 8.64 3.61
C ILE A 4 -21.20 7.67 2.47
N ARG A 5 -22.43 7.14 2.46
CA ARG A 5 -22.85 6.09 1.51
C ARG A 5 -22.99 6.60 0.07
N GLY A 6 -23.32 7.88 -0.09
CA GLY A 6 -23.50 8.53 -1.40
C GLY A 6 -22.22 9.14 -2.00
N SER A 7 -21.16 9.33 -1.21
CA SER A 7 -19.94 10.00 -1.68
C SER A 7 -19.07 9.07 -2.53
N GLN A 8 -18.27 9.67 -3.42
CA GLN A 8 -17.34 8.94 -4.27
C GLN A 8 -16.32 8.15 -3.43
N GLU A 9 -15.88 8.71 -2.31
CA GLU A 9 -14.95 8.07 -1.37
C GLU A 9 -15.61 6.92 -0.60
N GLY A 10 -16.88 7.07 -0.21
CA GLY A 10 -17.62 5.98 0.42
C GLY A 10 -17.73 4.76 -0.49
N ARG A 11 -18.00 4.96 -1.79
CA ARG A 11 -18.01 3.86 -2.78
C ARG A 11 -16.65 3.17 -2.88
N ILE A 12 -15.56 3.92 -2.82
CA ILE A 12 -14.19 3.37 -2.85
C ILE A 12 -13.90 2.58 -1.57
N LEU A 13 -14.33 3.07 -0.41
CA LEU A 13 -14.21 2.34 0.84
C LEU A 13 -14.95 1.01 0.77
N TYR A 14 -16.21 1.01 0.31
CA TYR A 14 -16.97 -0.23 0.14
C TYR A 14 -16.32 -1.19 -0.86
N LEU A 15 -15.77 -0.69 -1.97
CA LEU A 15 -15.03 -1.51 -2.91
C LEU A 15 -13.80 -2.15 -2.23
N GLY A 16 -13.00 -1.37 -1.50
CA GLY A 16 -11.85 -1.89 -0.76
C GLY A 16 -12.24 -2.94 0.28
N LEU A 17 -13.30 -2.68 1.06
CA LEU A 17 -13.82 -3.63 2.04
C LEU A 17 -14.38 -4.90 1.38
N ALA A 18 -15.03 -4.78 0.22
CA ALA A 18 -15.52 -5.92 -0.54
C ALA A 18 -14.36 -6.79 -1.06
N LEU A 19 -13.25 -6.18 -1.50
CA LEU A 19 -12.05 -6.91 -1.89
C LEU A 19 -11.41 -7.63 -0.68
N ILE A 20 -11.31 -6.97 0.47
CA ILE A 20 -10.83 -7.65 1.70
C ILE A 20 -11.77 -8.79 2.10
N GLY A 21 -13.09 -8.60 1.99
CA GLY A 21 -14.07 -9.65 2.26
C GLY A 21 -13.94 -10.84 1.31
N ALA A 22 -13.74 -10.59 0.00
CA ALA A 22 -13.50 -11.64 -0.98
C ALA A 22 -12.18 -12.39 -0.70
N LEU A 23 -11.11 -11.67 -0.31
CA LEU A 23 -9.88 -12.31 0.15
C LEU A 23 -10.10 -13.21 1.36
N LEU A 24 -10.89 -12.76 2.34
CA LEU A 24 -11.21 -13.57 3.51
C LEU A 24 -11.92 -14.87 3.12
N VAL A 25 -12.87 -14.82 2.19
CA VAL A 25 -13.54 -16.02 1.66
C VAL A 25 -12.54 -16.96 0.99
N VAL A 26 -11.61 -16.45 0.18
CA VAL A 26 -10.54 -17.23 -0.46
C VAL A 26 -9.64 -17.88 0.58
N VAL A 27 -9.24 -17.14 1.62
CA VAL A 27 -8.41 -17.67 2.72
C VAL A 27 -9.14 -18.77 3.47
N LEU A 28 -10.42 -18.59 3.80
CA LEU A 28 -11.24 -19.60 4.49
C LEU A 28 -11.42 -20.86 3.65
N PHE A 29 -11.59 -20.70 2.33
CA PHE A 29 -11.65 -21.82 1.40
C PHE A 29 -10.34 -22.62 1.40
N PHE A 30 -9.19 -21.96 1.26
CA PHE A 30 -7.89 -22.63 1.32
C PHE A 30 -7.57 -23.17 2.72
N LEU A 31 -8.13 -22.61 3.79
CA LEU A 31 -7.93 -23.14 5.15
C LEU A 31 -8.48 -24.58 5.28
N VAL A 32 -9.51 -24.93 4.51
CA VAL A 32 -10.11 -26.26 4.50
C VAL A 32 -9.40 -27.21 3.53
N ILE A 33 -8.96 -26.71 2.36
CA ILE A 33 -8.45 -27.55 1.27
C ILE A 33 -6.93 -27.68 1.28
N ASP A 34 -6.21 -26.58 1.56
CA ASP A 34 -4.75 -26.52 1.56
C ASP A 34 -4.26 -25.47 2.59
N PRO A 35 -4.16 -25.87 3.88
CA PRO A 35 -3.77 -24.96 4.96
C PRO A 35 -2.42 -24.25 4.76
N PRO A 36 -1.39 -24.88 4.15
CA PRO A 36 -0.18 -24.17 3.72
C PRO A 36 -0.44 -22.95 2.83
N VAL A 37 -1.32 -23.06 1.83
CA VAL A 37 -1.70 -21.93 0.97
C VAL A 37 -2.32 -20.81 1.80
N ALA A 38 -3.33 -21.12 2.60
CA ALA A 38 -4.00 -20.13 3.45
C ALA A 38 -3.02 -19.38 4.35
N ARG A 39 -2.04 -20.09 4.94
CA ARG A 39 -1.01 -19.48 5.78
C ARG A 39 -0.14 -18.49 5.02
N THR A 40 0.31 -18.84 3.81
CA THR A 40 1.09 -17.92 2.97
C THR A 40 0.27 -16.69 2.59
N LEU A 41 -1.01 -16.87 2.22
CA LEU A 41 -1.89 -15.75 1.89
C LEU A 41 -2.02 -14.79 3.08
N VAL A 42 -2.31 -15.31 4.27
CA VAL A 42 -2.44 -14.52 5.50
C VAL A 42 -1.14 -13.77 5.82
N PHE A 43 0.01 -14.45 5.82
CA PHE A 43 1.28 -13.81 6.13
C PHE A 43 1.69 -12.75 5.10
N ALA A 44 1.46 -13.00 3.81
CA ALA A 44 1.71 -12.00 2.78
C ALA A 44 0.77 -10.79 2.95
N PHE A 45 -0.51 -10.99 3.27
CA PHE A 45 -1.43 -9.89 3.58
C PHE A 45 -0.94 -9.03 4.75
N PHE A 46 -0.50 -9.66 5.85
CA PHE A 46 0.07 -8.94 7.00
C PHE A 46 1.37 -8.21 6.63
N ALA A 47 2.25 -8.84 5.86
CA ALA A 47 3.49 -8.22 5.39
C ALA A 47 3.20 -6.94 4.57
N HIS A 48 2.24 -7.00 3.65
CA HIS A 48 1.79 -5.84 2.89
C HIS A 48 1.16 -4.76 3.76
N SER A 49 0.32 -5.13 4.73
CA SER A 49 -0.32 -4.20 5.67
C SER A 49 0.71 -3.44 6.52
N MET A 50 1.85 -4.07 6.83
CA MET A 50 2.98 -3.45 7.54
C MET A 50 3.95 -2.70 6.61
N GLY A 51 3.64 -2.57 5.32
CA GLY A 51 4.44 -1.83 4.34
C GLY A 51 5.60 -2.63 3.73
N GLY A 52 5.67 -3.94 3.99
CA GLY A 52 6.70 -4.85 3.49
C GLY A 52 6.32 -5.53 2.17
N ARG A 53 6.30 -4.79 1.06
CA ARG A 53 6.04 -5.34 -0.29
C ARG A 53 7.00 -6.48 -0.65
N ALA A 54 8.29 -6.26 -0.41
CA ALA A 54 9.32 -7.25 -0.62
C ALA A 54 9.10 -8.51 0.24
N ALA A 55 8.63 -8.35 1.47
CA ALA A 55 8.34 -9.49 2.34
C ALA A 55 7.14 -10.31 1.84
N GLY A 56 6.04 -9.67 1.41
CA GLY A 56 4.88 -10.35 0.85
C GLY A 56 5.21 -11.16 -0.41
N ILE A 57 5.91 -10.54 -1.37
CA ILE A 57 6.33 -11.21 -2.61
C ILE A 57 7.32 -12.34 -2.32
N GLY A 58 8.29 -12.10 -1.43
CA GLY A 58 9.26 -13.10 -1.03
C GLY A 58 8.63 -14.29 -0.34
N LEU A 59 7.58 -14.12 0.48
CA LEU A 59 6.84 -15.23 1.10
C LEU A 59 6.23 -16.16 0.04
N CYS A 60 5.63 -15.59 -1.01
CA CYS A 60 5.06 -16.38 -2.10
C CYS A 60 6.13 -17.14 -2.90
N ILE A 61 7.30 -16.53 -3.13
CA ILE A 61 8.41 -17.18 -3.84
C ILE A 61 9.08 -18.25 -2.98
N ALA A 62 9.24 -18.00 -1.67
CA ALA A 62 9.81 -18.95 -0.71
C ALA A 62 8.99 -20.24 -0.55
N THR A 63 7.74 -20.22 -1.01
CA THR A 63 6.81 -21.34 -0.98
C THR A 63 6.54 -21.93 -2.37
N ASP A 64 7.41 -21.62 -3.34
CA ASP A 64 7.40 -22.15 -4.71
C ASP A 64 6.13 -21.82 -5.52
N TYR A 65 5.37 -20.78 -5.14
CA TYR A 65 4.24 -20.35 -5.97
C TYR A 65 4.69 -19.74 -7.29
N GLY A 66 3.94 -20.06 -8.35
CA GLY A 66 4.21 -19.55 -9.69
C GLY A 66 4.18 -18.02 -9.76
N ARG A 67 5.03 -17.44 -10.63
CA ARG A 67 5.16 -15.97 -10.79
C ARG A 67 3.83 -15.25 -11.05
N ILE A 68 2.95 -15.85 -11.87
CA ILE A 68 1.65 -15.26 -12.21
C ILE A 68 0.78 -15.16 -10.95
N PHE A 69 0.74 -16.21 -10.14
CA PHE A 69 0.03 -16.22 -8.87
C PHE A 69 0.60 -15.17 -7.92
N THR A 70 1.93 -15.16 -7.74
CA THR A 70 2.63 -14.18 -6.91
C THR A 70 2.29 -12.74 -7.33
N ILE A 71 2.37 -12.42 -8.62
CA ILE A 71 2.06 -11.07 -9.11
C ILE A 71 0.58 -10.73 -8.88
N ALA A 72 -0.33 -11.61 -9.29
CA ALA A 72 -1.77 -11.36 -9.18
C ALA A 72 -2.22 -11.18 -7.73
N TYR A 73 -1.77 -12.07 -6.84
CA TYR A 73 -2.15 -12.07 -5.43
C TYR A 73 -1.60 -10.84 -4.68
N ASN A 74 -0.29 -10.56 -4.81
CA ASN A 74 0.32 -9.42 -4.14
C ASN A 74 -0.23 -8.09 -4.68
N PHE A 75 -0.55 -8.02 -5.98
CA PHE A 75 -1.17 -6.83 -6.56
C PHE A 75 -2.60 -6.63 -6.04
N TYR A 76 -3.38 -7.70 -5.95
CA TYR A 76 -4.72 -7.68 -5.39
C TYR A 76 -4.75 -7.12 -3.96
N ILE A 77 -3.84 -7.58 -3.09
CA ILE A 77 -3.72 -7.06 -1.71
C ILE A 77 -3.47 -5.55 -1.72
N GLU A 78 -2.49 -5.09 -2.51
CA GLU A 78 -2.15 -3.66 -2.58
C GLU A 78 -3.31 -2.80 -3.07
N LEU A 79 -4.08 -3.26 -4.07
CA LEU A 79 -5.30 -2.59 -4.52
C LEU A 79 -6.31 -2.43 -3.38
N ALA A 80 -6.58 -3.51 -2.65
CA ALA A 80 -7.51 -3.52 -1.53
C ALA A 80 -7.06 -2.54 -0.43
N LEU A 81 -5.78 -2.59 -0.05
CA LEU A 81 -5.18 -1.71 0.95
C LEU A 81 -5.23 -0.25 0.51
N VAL A 82 -4.89 0.06 -0.74
CA VAL A 82 -4.96 1.43 -1.29
C VAL A 82 -6.39 1.96 -1.27
N PHE A 83 -7.38 1.17 -1.68
CA PHE A 83 -8.77 1.65 -1.64
C PHE A 83 -9.26 1.95 -0.22
N VAL A 84 -9.03 1.03 0.72
CA VAL A 84 -9.43 1.23 2.12
C VAL A 84 -8.70 2.42 2.73
N SER A 85 -7.38 2.47 2.60
CA SER A 85 -6.56 3.54 3.19
C SER A 85 -6.84 4.91 2.57
N TYR A 86 -6.91 5.01 1.24
CA TYR A 86 -7.24 6.26 0.53
C TYR A 86 -8.59 6.80 0.97
N ALA A 87 -9.63 5.97 0.92
CA ALA A 87 -10.97 6.41 1.26
C ALA A 87 -11.08 6.81 2.74
N SER A 88 -10.47 6.02 3.64
CA SER A 88 -10.43 6.33 5.07
C SER A 88 -9.72 7.66 5.33
N PHE A 89 -8.59 7.90 4.67
CA PHE A 89 -7.83 9.15 4.76
C PHE A 89 -8.66 10.34 4.29
N VAL A 90 -9.25 10.26 3.09
CA VAL A 90 -10.03 11.37 2.52
C VAL A 90 -11.31 11.64 3.32
N LEU A 91 -12.04 10.60 3.74
CA LEU A 91 -13.23 10.76 4.57
C LEU A 91 -12.91 11.39 5.92
N THR A 92 -11.79 10.99 6.52
CA THR A 92 -11.30 11.56 7.78
C THR A 92 -10.99 13.05 7.61
N LEU A 93 -10.25 13.42 6.57
CA LEU A 93 -9.95 14.83 6.27
C LEU A 93 -11.19 15.67 5.97
N LYS A 94 -12.21 15.09 5.31
CA LYS A 94 -13.42 15.81 4.91
C LYS A 94 -14.45 15.97 6.03
N HIS A 95 -14.61 14.98 6.89
CA HIS A 95 -15.74 14.91 7.82
C HIS A 95 -15.37 14.93 9.29
N TYR A 96 -14.18 14.43 9.65
CA TYR A 96 -13.83 14.21 11.05
C TYR A 96 -12.77 15.18 11.56
N ILE A 97 -11.86 15.65 10.71
CA ILE A 97 -10.82 16.59 11.15
C ILE A 97 -11.28 18.04 10.95
N ASN A 98 -11.70 18.67 12.06
CA ASN A 98 -12.01 20.10 12.15
C ASN A 98 -10.88 20.90 12.85
N PHE A 99 -9.65 20.37 12.84
CA PHE A 99 -8.52 20.97 13.55
C PHE A 99 -7.98 22.18 12.78
N LYS A 100 -7.90 23.34 13.44
CA LYS A 100 -7.48 24.62 12.84
C LYS A 100 -6.14 24.47 12.09
N TYR A 101 -5.16 23.81 12.69
CA TYR A 101 -3.84 23.59 12.07
C TYR A 101 -3.87 22.69 10.83
N LEU A 102 -4.69 21.63 10.81
CA LEU A 102 -4.79 20.77 9.63
C LEU A 102 -5.57 21.46 8.51
N SER A 103 -6.61 22.24 8.83
CA SER A 103 -7.31 23.05 7.84
C SER A 103 -6.40 24.10 7.19
N ILE A 104 -5.47 24.67 7.96
CA ILE A 104 -4.43 25.59 7.47
C ILE A 104 -3.41 24.83 6.62
N ALA A 105 -2.96 23.65 7.06
CA ALA A 105 -2.02 22.81 6.30
C ALA A 105 -2.61 22.39 4.94
N VAL A 106 -3.88 21.95 4.94
CA VAL A 106 -4.64 21.64 3.71
C VAL A 106 -4.71 22.89 2.84
N LYS A 107 -5.25 24.02 3.33
CA LYS A 107 -5.35 25.28 2.56
C LYS A 107 -4.00 25.78 2.03
N ASN A 108 -2.92 25.62 2.79
CA ASN A 108 -1.58 25.97 2.36
C ASN A 108 -1.05 25.03 1.28
N ALA A 109 -1.33 23.72 1.39
CA ALA A 109 -1.08 22.76 0.33
C ALA A 109 -1.89 23.10 -0.93
N GLU A 110 -3.16 23.52 -0.79
CA GLU A 110 -3.99 23.97 -1.91
C GLU A 110 -3.39 25.20 -2.61
N LYS A 111 -2.96 26.22 -1.85
CA LYS A 111 -2.31 27.42 -2.39
C LYS A 111 -0.99 27.09 -3.09
N LYS A 112 -0.17 26.21 -2.52
CA LYS A 112 1.08 25.75 -3.14
C LYS A 112 0.81 24.95 -4.41
N ALA A 113 -0.21 24.09 -4.42
CA ALA A 113 -0.61 23.32 -5.59
C ALA A 113 -1.04 24.23 -6.75
N HIS A 114 -1.84 25.27 -6.49
CA HIS A 114 -2.17 26.28 -7.50
C HIS A 114 -0.94 27.04 -8.01
N LYS A 115 -0.03 27.43 -7.11
CA LYS A 115 1.21 28.12 -7.49
C LYS A 115 2.13 27.28 -8.39
N HIS A 116 2.09 25.95 -8.22
CA HIS A 116 2.90 25.00 -8.99
C HIS A 116 2.07 24.16 -9.96
N GLU A 117 0.88 24.62 -10.35
CA GLU A 117 -0.09 23.87 -11.15
C GLU A 117 0.52 23.38 -12.47
N LYS A 118 1.34 24.21 -13.13
CA LYS A 118 2.02 23.88 -14.39
C LYS A 118 3.06 22.74 -14.26
N ILE A 119 3.68 22.59 -13.09
CA ILE A 119 4.64 21.51 -12.81
C ILE A 119 3.87 20.24 -12.43
N ILE A 120 2.84 20.37 -11.58
CA ILE A 120 1.97 19.26 -11.16
C ILE A 120 1.20 18.70 -12.36
N SER A 121 0.75 19.54 -13.29
CA SER A 121 0.06 19.10 -14.51
C SER A 121 1.01 18.39 -15.48
N ARG A 122 2.29 18.77 -15.50
CA ARG A 122 3.30 18.18 -16.40
C ARG A 122 3.92 16.89 -15.86
N PHE A 123 4.18 16.82 -14.55
CA PHE A 123 4.91 15.70 -13.93
C PHE A 123 4.13 14.95 -12.85
N GLY A 124 2.91 15.37 -12.48
CA GLY A 124 2.17 14.79 -11.37
C GLY A 124 1.93 13.28 -11.53
N TRP A 125 1.48 12.84 -12.72
CA TRP A 125 1.27 11.41 -12.98
C TRP A 125 2.58 10.63 -13.02
N ALA A 126 3.56 11.08 -13.81
CA ALA A 126 4.82 10.37 -13.99
C ALA A 126 5.66 10.34 -12.70
N GLY A 127 5.69 11.45 -11.96
CA GLY A 127 6.37 11.55 -10.66
C GLY A 127 5.72 10.65 -9.62
N LEU A 128 4.38 10.62 -9.57
CA LEU A 128 3.67 9.72 -8.67
C LEU A 128 3.88 8.25 -9.05
N PHE A 129 3.88 7.92 -10.34
CA PHE A 129 4.19 6.59 -10.84
C PHE A 129 5.60 6.15 -10.41
N ILE A 130 6.62 6.97 -10.68
CA ILE A 130 8.01 6.67 -10.32
C ILE A 130 8.13 6.52 -8.80
N PHE A 131 7.53 7.44 -8.03
CA PHE A 131 7.53 7.38 -6.56
C PHE A 131 6.99 6.06 -6.02
N VAL A 132 5.88 5.56 -6.58
CA VAL A 132 5.27 4.30 -6.14
C VAL A 132 6.05 3.08 -6.65
N MET A 133 6.60 3.16 -7.86
CA MET A 133 7.38 2.12 -8.51
C MET A 133 8.70 1.86 -7.80
N VAL A 134 9.37 2.91 -7.31
CA VAL A 134 10.66 2.74 -6.62
C VAL A 134 10.44 1.88 -5.37
N PRO A 135 11.24 0.81 -5.20
CA PRO A 135 11.02 -0.20 -4.17
C PRO A 135 11.51 0.28 -2.79
N PHE A 136 10.95 1.37 -2.28
CA PHE A 136 11.23 1.83 -0.92
C PHE A 136 10.49 0.96 0.12
N PRO A 137 11.14 0.57 1.23
CA PRO A 137 10.44 0.05 2.40
C PRO A 137 9.55 1.17 2.96
N LEU A 138 8.32 0.81 3.37
CA LEU A 138 7.18 1.67 3.73
C LEU A 138 6.25 2.08 2.58
N THR A 139 5.11 1.37 2.52
CA THR A 139 3.76 1.79 2.06
C THR A 139 3.68 2.73 0.85
N GLY A 140 4.56 2.59 -0.14
CA GLY A 140 4.62 3.48 -1.31
C GLY A 140 3.32 3.69 -2.08
N PRO A 141 2.43 2.69 -2.29
CA PRO A 141 1.16 2.90 -3.00
C PRO A 141 0.15 3.68 -2.14
N VAL A 142 0.06 3.35 -0.84
CA VAL A 142 -0.81 4.03 0.12
C VAL A 142 -0.36 5.48 0.31
N LEU A 143 0.92 5.70 0.64
CA LEU A 143 1.50 7.05 0.77
C LEU A 143 1.42 7.83 -0.55
N GLY A 144 1.66 7.16 -1.69
CA GLY A 144 1.50 7.76 -3.01
C GLY A 144 0.06 8.23 -3.24
N SER A 145 -0.93 7.42 -2.86
CA SER A 145 -2.35 7.81 -2.97
C SER A 145 -2.69 9.03 -2.12
N PHE A 146 -2.08 9.16 -0.92
CA PHE A 146 -2.24 10.32 -0.06
C PHE A 146 -1.56 11.56 -0.65
N MET A 147 -0.31 11.42 -1.11
CA MET A 147 0.42 12.50 -1.77
C MET A 147 -0.35 13.03 -2.97
N GLY A 148 -0.82 12.13 -3.85
CA GLY A 148 -1.64 12.47 -5.01
C GLY A 148 -2.89 13.26 -4.62
N TYR A 149 -3.57 12.87 -3.54
CA TYR A 149 -4.72 13.62 -3.01
C TYR A 149 -4.32 15.02 -2.51
N LEU A 150 -3.26 15.12 -1.72
CA LEU A 150 -2.79 16.38 -1.13
C LEU A 150 -2.34 17.41 -2.17
N ILE A 151 -1.78 16.96 -3.30
CA ILE A 151 -1.42 17.82 -4.44
C ILE A 151 -2.59 18.06 -5.41
N LYS A 152 -3.82 17.68 -5.03
CA LYS A 152 -5.07 17.85 -5.79
C LYS A 152 -5.07 17.17 -7.16
N MET A 153 -4.40 16.03 -7.31
CA MET A 153 -4.55 15.25 -8.55
C MET A 153 -5.97 14.70 -8.68
N LYS A 154 -6.43 14.59 -9.92
CA LYS A 154 -7.69 13.90 -10.23
C LYS A 154 -7.59 12.45 -9.75
N MET A 155 -8.63 11.96 -9.09
CA MET A 155 -8.65 10.62 -8.51
C MET A 155 -8.28 9.52 -9.53
N ARG A 156 -8.76 9.61 -10.77
CA ARG A 156 -8.41 8.68 -11.85
C ARG A 156 -6.90 8.68 -12.16
N SER A 157 -6.26 9.85 -12.12
CA SER A 157 -4.82 9.99 -12.30
C SER A 157 -4.03 9.44 -11.11
N ILE A 158 -4.54 9.62 -9.88
CA ILE A 158 -3.94 9.03 -8.68
C ILE A 158 -3.96 7.50 -8.80
N PHE A 159 -5.13 6.90 -8.98
CA PHE A 159 -5.23 5.44 -9.02
C PHE A 159 -4.50 4.82 -10.21
N SER A 160 -4.56 5.44 -11.40
CA SER A 160 -3.80 4.93 -12.54
C SER A 160 -2.29 4.93 -12.28
N ALA A 161 -1.72 6.03 -11.77
CA ALA A 161 -0.28 6.11 -11.46
C ALA A 161 0.11 5.15 -10.33
N VAL A 162 -0.68 5.10 -9.26
CA VAL A 162 -0.42 4.24 -8.11
C VAL A 162 -0.51 2.77 -8.50
N PHE A 163 -1.55 2.35 -9.22
CA PHE A 163 -1.72 0.95 -9.59
C PHE A 163 -0.72 0.50 -10.65
N SER A 164 -0.42 1.32 -11.67
CA SER A 164 0.61 0.94 -12.64
C SER A 164 2.00 0.90 -11.99
N GLY A 165 2.32 1.85 -11.12
CA GLY A 165 3.60 1.86 -10.39
C GLY A 165 3.73 0.67 -9.44
N THR A 166 2.64 0.30 -8.77
CA THR A 166 2.57 -0.87 -7.90
C THR A 166 2.76 -2.16 -8.69
N LEU A 167 2.07 -2.31 -9.82
CA LEU A 167 2.23 -3.47 -10.68
C LEU A 167 3.67 -3.59 -11.19
N ALA A 168 4.26 -2.49 -11.65
CA ALA A 168 5.65 -2.45 -12.10
C ALA A 168 6.63 -2.86 -10.99
N ALA A 169 6.44 -2.36 -9.76
CA ALA A 169 7.24 -2.74 -8.61
C ALA A 169 7.11 -4.22 -8.25
N ILE A 170 5.89 -4.76 -8.27
CA ILE A 170 5.63 -6.18 -7.96
C ILE A 170 6.28 -7.09 -9.00
N VAL A 171 6.14 -6.74 -10.28
CA VAL A 171 6.81 -7.46 -11.37
C VAL A 171 8.32 -7.44 -11.14
N MET A 172 8.91 -6.27 -10.92
CA MET A 172 10.34 -6.12 -10.67
C MET A 172 10.83 -6.99 -9.50
N TRP A 173 10.16 -6.93 -8.35
CA TRP A 173 10.50 -7.75 -7.18
C TRP A 173 10.32 -9.24 -7.43
N THR A 174 9.26 -9.63 -8.13
CA THR A 174 8.98 -11.04 -8.43
C THR A 174 10.10 -11.64 -9.27
N TYR A 175 10.52 -10.93 -10.32
CA TYR A 175 11.64 -11.37 -11.16
C TYR A 175 12.96 -11.35 -10.40
N PHE A 176 13.23 -10.31 -9.62
CA PHE A 176 14.43 -10.20 -8.80
C PHE A 176 14.55 -11.39 -7.83
N PHE A 177 13.52 -11.68 -7.05
CA PHE A 177 13.54 -12.81 -6.12
C PHE A 177 13.56 -14.17 -6.81
N SER A 178 12.84 -14.33 -7.92
CA SER A 178 12.90 -15.57 -8.71
C SER A 178 14.32 -15.84 -9.22
N TYR A 179 15.07 -14.78 -9.55
CA TYR A 179 16.46 -14.88 -9.96
C TYR A 179 17.38 -15.23 -8.77
N LEU A 180 17.18 -14.61 -7.60
CA LEU A 180 17.96 -14.93 -6.39
C LEU A 180 17.76 -16.39 -5.94
N ASP A 181 16.53 -16.88 -6.03
CA ASP A 181 16.16 -18.22 -5.58
C ASP A 181 16.80 -19.31 -6.47
N LYS A 182 16.70 -19.15 -7.80
CA LYS A 182 17.23 -20.13 -8.76
C LYS A 182 18.72 -19.99 -9.06
N GLY A 183 19.26 -18.77 -9.00
CA GLY A 183 20.60 -18.47 -9.49
C GLY A 183 21.69 -18.42 -8.42
N LEU A 184 21.34 -18.15 -7.15
CA LEU A 184 22.34 -17.89 -6.11
C LEU A 184 22.21 -18.78 -4.88
N HIS A 185 21.10 -19.50 -4.68
CA HIS A 185 20.78 -20.26 -3.44
C HIS A 185 20.89 -19.43 -2.13
N ILE A 186 21.09 -18.12 -2.22
CA ILE A 186 21.25 -17.18 -1.08
C ILE A 186 19.91 -16.53 -0.71
N PHE A 187 18.83 -16.83 -1.46
CA PHE A 187 17.50 -16.26 -1.24
C PHE A 187 17.05 -16.38 0.21
N LYS A 188 17.25 -17.53 0.87
CA LYS A 188 16.90 -17.73 2.29
C LYS A 188 17.55 -16.69 3.22
N TYR A 189 18.81 -16.33 2.98
CA TYR A 189 19.53 -15.34 3.79
C TYR A 189 19.06 -13.91 3.50
N VAL A 190 18.90 -13.54 2.22
CA VAL A 190 18.39 -12.21 1.83
C VAL A 190 16.98 -12.00 2.36
N PHE A 191 16.14 -13.03 2.25
CA PHE A 191 14.78 -13.01 2.73
C PHE A 191 14.69 -12.89 4.26
N ALA A 192 15.54 -13.62 4.99
CA ALA A 192 15.65 -13.47 6.45
C ALA A 192 16.08 -12.06 6.87
N VAL A 193 17.02 -11.44 6.16
CA VAL A 193 17.45 -10.05 6.41
C VAL A 193 16.31 -9.05 6.16
N ILE A 194 15.52 -9.24 5.09
CA ILE A 194 14.36 -8.38 4.79
C ILE A 194 13.31 -8.50 5.89
N ILE A 195 12.98 -9.71 6.33
CA ILE A 195 12.03 -9.93 7.44
C ILE A 195 12.56 -9.25 8.71
N ALA A 196 13.82 -9.47 9.07
CA ALA A 196 14.42 -8.85 10.24
C ALA A 196 14.36 -7.32 10.16
N PHE A 197 14.64 -6.74 8.99
CA PHE A 197 14.54 -5.29 8.78
C PHE A 197 13.11 -4.78 8.94
N VAL A 198 12.12 -5.43 8.33
CA VAL A 198 10.70 -5.05 8.45
C VAL A 198 10.23 -5.13 9.90
N VAL A 199 10.60 -6.19 10.62
CA VAL A 199 10.24 -6.38 12.03
C VAL A 199 10.89 -5.31 12.90
N ILE A 200 12.21 -5.09 12.78
CA ILE A 200 12.93 -4.06 13.54
C ILE A 200 12.33 -2.68 13.28
N PHE A 201 12.07 -2.34 12.02
CA PHE A 201 11.49 -1.05 11.66
C PHE A 201 10.09 -0.89 12.25
N SER A 202 9.25 -1.93 12.16
CA SER A 202 7.88 -1.92 12.70
C SER A 202 7.86 -1.76 14.22
N PHE A 203 8.73 -2.49 14.94
CA PHE A 203 8.87 -2.37 16.39
C PHE A 203 9.39 -1.00 16.82
N LYS A 204 10.38 -0.45 16.10
CA LYS A 204 10.94 0.88 16.41
C LYS A 204 9.91 1.98 16.18
N SER A 205 9.11 1.85 15.11
CA SER A 205 7.98 2.73 14.82
C SER A 205 6.90 2.66 15.90
N LEU A 206 6.54 1.46 16.37
CA LEU A 206 5.60 1.28 17.48
C LEU A 206 6.12 1.92 18.77
N LYS A 207 7.37 1.63 19.16
CA LYS A 207 7.96 2.13 20.41
C LYS A 207 8.00 3.66 20.44
N GLY A 208 8.34 4.30 19.31
CA GLY A 208 8.38 5.76 19.20
C GLY A 208 7.03 6.47 19.39
N TRP A 209 5.91 5.76 19.16
CA TRP A 209 4.56 6.29 19.44
C TRP A 209 4.18 6.19 20.93
N PHE A 210 4.71 5.19 21.65
CA PHE A 210 4.41 5.01 23.07
C PHE A 210 5.37 5.75 24.01
N THR A 211 6.56 6.17 23.54
CA THR A 211 7.54 6.92 24.36
C THR A 211 7.51 8.43 24.17
N LYS A 212 6.66 8.97 23.29
CA LYS A 212 6.43 10.41 23.23
C LYS A 212 5.42 10.79 24.30
N GLU A 213 5.91 11.19 25.47
CA GLU A 213 5.09 11.97 26.40
C GLU A 213 4.64 13.25 25.69
N ILE A 214 3.34 13.55 25.83
CA ILE A 214 2.76 14.82 25.40
C ILE A 214 3.39 15.87 26.33
N GLN A 215 4.41 16.55 25.85
CA GLN A 215 4.91 17.75 26.50
C GLN A 215 3.98 18.89 26.10
N ASP A 216 3.24 19.39 27.09
CA ASP A 216 2.26 20.49 27.00
C ASP A 216 2.82 21.78 26.38
#